data_AF-A0A2M7Y916-F1
#
_entry.id   AF-A0A2M7Y916-F1
#
_cell.length_a   1.000
_cell.length_b   1.000
_cell.length_c   1.000
_cell.angle_alpha   90.00
_cell.angle_beta   90.00
_cell.angle_gamma   90.00
#
_symmetry.space_group_name_H-M   'P 1'
#
loop_
_entity.id
_entity.type
_entity.pdbx_description
1 polymer ?
#
loop_
_entity_poly.entity_id
_entity_poly.type
_entity_poly.pdbx_seq_one_letter_code
_entity_poly.pdbx_strand_id
1 'polypeptide(L)' 'MTRTSLIRAALGAALALTAACATVNAEEKYPPLSDALAQTECSACHMAFSAAFLPARSWNAVMAGLEDHFGENAA' A
#
# COMPACT_ATOMS: atom_id res chain seq x y z
N MET A 1 19.62 15.66 -40.00
CA MET A 1 19.53 15.42 -38.54
C MET A 1 20.77 14.66 -38.10
N THR A 2 21.57 15.19 -37.19
CA THR A 2 22.81 14.54 -36.73
C THR A 2 22.50 13.51 -35.66
N ARG A 3 23.32 12.45 -35.54
CA ARG A 3 23.16 11.37 -34.54
C ARG A 3 22.99 11.90 -33.11
N THR A 4 23.61 13.03 -32.80
CA THR A 4 23.51 13.76 -31.53
C THR A 4 22.09 14.24 -31.21
N SER A 5 21.32 14.66 -32.22
CA SER A 5 19.92 15.09 -32.05
C SER A 5 19.01 13.91 -31.67
N LEU A 6 19.26 12.72 -32.22
CA LEU A 6 18.49 11.52 -31.92
C LEU A 6 18.79 10.99 -30.51
N ILE A 7 20.06 11.02 -30.09
CA ILE A 7 20.47 10.62 -28.74
C ILE A 7 19.82 11.53 -27.68
N ARG A 8 19.80 12.85 -27.90
CA ARG A 8 19.15 13.81 -26.99
C ARG A 8 17.65 13.60 -26.89
N ALA A 9 16.98 13.35 -28.03
CA ALA A 9 15.55 13.06 -28.03
C ALA A 9 15.23 11.76 -27.27
N ALA A 10 16.04 10.71 -27.46
CA ALA A 10 15.87 9.44 -26.75
C ALA A 10 16.10 9.58 -25.23
N LEU A 11 17.13 10.31 -24.81
CA LEU A 11 17.39 10.60 -23.39
C LEU A 11 16.26 11.43 -22.77
N GLY A 12 15.75 12.44 -23.48
CA GLY A 12 14.62 13.24 -23.04
C GLY A 12 13.34 12.43 -22.89
N ALA A 13 13.04 11.55 -23.85
CA ALA A 13 11.87 10.66 -23.79
C ALA A 13 11.99 9.64 -22.64
N ALA A 14 13.18 9.06 -22.43
CA ALA A 14 13.43 8.13 -21.33
C ALA A 14 13.23 8.79 -19.95
N LEU A 15 13.73 10.02 -19.79
CA LEU A 15 13.57 10.79 -18.53
C LEU A 15 12.11 11.19 -18.28
N ALA A 16 11.36 11.54 -19.33
CA ALA A 16 9.94 11.84 -19.20
C ALA A 16 9.11 10.58 -18.82
N LEU A 17 9.49 9.41 -19.35
CA LEU A 17 8.78 8.16 -19.09
C LEU A 17 8.99 7.66 -17.65
N THR A 18 10.18 7.85 -17.07
CA THR A 18 10.44 7.49 -15.66
C THR A 18 9.74 8.43 -14.68
N ALA A 19 9.67 9.73 -14.99
CA ALA A 19 8.97 10.72 -14.16
C ALA A 19 7.46 10.47 -14.05
N ALA A 20 6.83 9.94 -15.11
CA ALA A 20 5.40 9.63 -15.10
C ALA A 20 4.99 8.54 -14.08
N CYS A 21 5.91 7.66 -13.68
CA CYS A 21 5.65 6.63 -12.66
C CYS A 21 5.82 7.17 -11.23
N ALA A 22 6.49 8.30 -11.05
CA ALA A 22 6.76 8.86 -9.72
C ALA A 22 5.55 9.55 -9.07
N THR A 23 4.40 9.63 -9.75
CA THR A 23 3.19 10.31 -9.26
C THR A 23 2.13 9.37 -8.68
N VAL A 24 2.32 8.05 -8.74
CA VAL A 24 1.39 7.08 -8.13
C VAL A 24 1.71 6.87 -6.65
N ASN A 25 1.07 7.64 -5.78
CA ASN A 25 1.22 7.51 -4.33
C ASN A 25 0.13 6.58 -3.76
N ALA A 26 0.43 5.28 -3.63
CA ALA A 26 -0.49 4.33 -3.00
C ALA A 26 -0.80 4.66 -1.53
N GLU A 27 0.14 5.31 -0.85
CA GLU A 27 0.06 5.71 0.55
C GLU A 27 -1.02 6.77 0.81
N GLU A 28 -1.37 7.60 -0.17
CA GLU A 28 -2.47 8.57 -0.03
C GLU A 28 -3.84 7.86 -0.06
N LYS A 29 -3.97 6.84 -0.90
CA LYS A 29 -5.22 6.10 -1.06
C LYS A 29 -5.44 5.10 0.08
N TYR A 30 -4.37 4.50 0.58
CA TYR A 30 -4.39 3.52 1.66
C TYR A 30 -3.26 3.81 2.64
N PRO A 31 -3.47 4.75 3.59
CA PRO A 31 -2.44 5.11 4.54
C PRO A 31 -2.08 3.90 5.40
N PRO A 32 -0.81 3.74 5.81
CA PRO A 32 -0.42 2.74 6.79
C PRO A 32 -1.27 2.85 8.07
N LEU A 33 -1.46 1.72 8.76
CA LEU A 33 -2.15 1.73 10.05
C LEU A 33 -1.30 2.53 11.06
N SER A 34 -1.87 3.59 11.63
CA SER A 34 -1.13 4.53 12.48
C SER A 34 -1.36 4.34 13.98
N ASP A 35 -2.39 3.59 14.38
CA ASP A 35 -2.64 3.27 15.79
C ASP A 35 -1.57 2.30 16.30
N ALA A 36 -0.90 2.65 17.40
CA ALA A 36 0.25 1.89 17.89
C ALA A 36 -0.16 0.54 18.47
N LEU A 37 -1.31 0.46 19.16
CA LEU A 37 -1.80 -0.80 19.72
C LEU A 37 -2.19 -1.75 18.60
N ALA A 38 -2.98 -1.28 17.63
CA ALA A 38 -3.39 -2.11 16.50
C ALA A 38 -2.19 -2.50 15.61
N GLN A 39 -1.16 -1.66 15.49
CA GLN A 39 0.09 -2.06 14.86
C GLN A 39 0.78 -3.20 15.61
N THR A 40 0.88 -3.14 16.94
CA THR A 40 1.50 -4.21 17.73
C THR A 40 0.70 -5.51 17.65
N GLU A 41 -0.59 -5.47 17.95
CA GLU A 41 -1.42 -6.67 18.05
C GLU A 41 -1.73 -7.27 16.67
N CYS A 42 -2.18 -6.45 15.72
CA CYS A 42 -2.59 -6.93 14.39
C CYS A 42 -1.41 -7.18 13.44
N SER A 43 -0.16 -7.01 13.89
CA SER A 43 1.03 -7.45 13.14
C SER A 43 1.73 -8.70 13.71
N ALA A 44 1.16 -9.31 14.76
CA ALA A 44 1.77 -10.49 15.39
C ALA A 44 1.88 -11.70 14.44
N CYS A 45 0.95 -11.83 13.47
CA CYS A 45 0.88 -12.99 12.56
C CYS A 45 1.00 -12.63 11.07
N HIS A 46 0.63 -11.41 10.68
CA HIS A 46 0.68 -10.93 9.29
C HIS A 46 1.00 -9.43 9.27
N MET A 47 1.02 -8.81 8.09
CA MET A 47 1.16 -7.35 8.01
C MET A 47 -0.07 -6.66 8.61
N ALA A 48 0.11 -5.61 9.43
CA ALA A 48 -1.00 -4.79 9.90
C ALA A 48 -1.68 -4.09 8.71
N PHE A 49 -2.88 -4.52 8.38
CA PHE A 49 -3.63 -3.97 7.26
C PHE A 49 -4.16 -2.57 7.54
N SER A 50 -4.16 -1.71 6.51
CA SER A 50 -4.76 -0.38 6.61
C SER A 50 -6.25 -0.48 6.90
N ALA A 51 -6.76 0.37 7.79
CA ALA A 51 -8.19 0.49 8.05
C ALA A 51 -8.99 0.82 6.78
N ALA A 52 -8.37 1.45 5.78
CA ALA A 52 -9.00 1.82 4.50
C ALA A 52 -9.25 0.62 3.56
N PHE A 53 -8.69 -0.57 3.83
CA PHE A 53 -8.88 -1.74 2.97
C PHE A 53 -10.26 -2.37 3.07
N LEU A 54 -11.00 -2.14 4.16
CA LEU A 54 -12.34 -2.69 4.37
C LEU A 54 -13.29 -1.62 4.95
N PRO A 55 -14.60 -1.72 4.65
CA PRO A 55 -15.60 -0.87 5.30
C PRO A 55 -15.76 -1.25 6.78
N ALA A 56 -16.21 -0.30 7.61
CA ALA A 56 -16.35 -0.49 9.05
C ALA A 56 -17.14 -1.76 9.45
N ARG A 57 -18.20 -2.12 8.71
CA ARG A 57 -18.99 -3.34 8.98
C ARG A 57 -18.14 -4.62 8.92
N SER A 58 -17.16 -4.66 8.02
CA SER A 58 -16.29 -5.82 7.83
C SER A 58 -15.27 -5.90 8.97
N TRP A 59 -14.69 -4.76 9.39
CA TRP A 59 -13.82 -4.73 10.56
C TRP A 59 -14.54 -5.12 11.84
N ASN A 60 -15.78 -4.65 12.04
CA ASN A 60 -16.58 -5.04 13.19
C ASN A 60 -16.81 -6.57 13.23
N ALA A 61 -17.03 -7.20 12.07
CA ALA A 61 -17.17 -8.65 11.99
C ALA A 61 -15.85 -9.38 12.34
N VAL A 62 -14.72 -8.89 11.85
CA VAL A 62 -13.38 -9.44 12.18
C VAL A 62 -13.10 -9.34 13.67
N MET A 63 -13.29 -8.16 14.27
CA MET A 63 -13.01 -7.92 15.69
C MET A 63 -13.93 -8.71 16.62
N ALA A 64 -15.17 -9.00 16.20
CA ALA A 64 -16.09 -9.82 16.98
C ALA A 64 -15.77 -11.33 16.94
N GLY A 65 -14.91 -11.76 16.01
CA GLY A 65 -14.59 -13.18 15.76
C GLY A 65 -13.13 -13.54 15.97
N LEU A 66 -12.39 -12.80 16.82
CA LEU A 66 -10.94 -13.03 16.98
C LEU A 66 -10.58 -14.42 17.52
N GLU A 67 -11.46 -15.07 18.27
CA GLU A 67 -11.24 -16.44 18.74
C GLU A 67 -11.23 -17.49 17.61
N ASP A 68 -11.82 -17.18 16.45
CA ASP A 68 -11.86 -17.99 15.22
C ASP A 68 -11.42 -17.15 14.01
N HIS A 69 -10.20 -16.63 14.10
CA HIS A 69 -9.60 -15.74 13.12
C HIS A 69 -8.86 -16.51 12.03
N PHE A 70 -9.61 -16.96 11.01
CA PHE A 70 -9.06 -17.69 9.85
C PHE A 70 -8.30 -18.97 10.21
N GLY A 71 -8.78 -19.70 11.23
CA GLY A 71 -8.16 -20.93 11.73
C GLY A 71 -7.17 -20.73 12.88
N GLU A 72 -6.96 -19.49 13.32
CA GLU A 72 -6.15 -19.13 14.48
C GLU A 72 -6.99 -18.45 15.57
N ASN A 73 -6.49 -18.44 16.81
CA ASN A 73 -7.05 -17.61 17.88
C ASN A 73 -6.19 -16.35 18.04
N ALA A 74 -6.79 -15.20 17.75
CA ALA A 74 -6.17 -13.86 17.77
C ALA A 74 -6.77 -12.94 18.85
N ALA A 75 -7.45 -13.50 19.85
CA ALA A 75 -8.04 -12.77 20.97
C ALA A 75 -7.05 -12.49 22.11
#